data_AF-A0A958DEQ3-F1
#
_entry.id   AF-A0A958DEQ3-F1
#
_cell.length_a   1.000
_cell.length_b   1.000
_cell.length_c   1.000
_cell.angle_alpha   90.00
_cell.angle_beta   90.00
_cell.angle_gamma   90.00
#
_symmetry.space_group_name_H-M   'P 1'
#
loop_
_entity.id
_entity.type
_entity.pdbx_description
1 polymer ?
#
loop_
_entity_poly.entity_id
_entity_poly.type
_entity_poly.pdbx_seq_one_letter_code
_entity_poly.pdbx_strand_id
1 'polypeptide(L)'
;RENLAEVRTAELECCCDALGVQDLRWLDWPDGGVAGVDRAEAVAAVVKILREVRPQVMLTHPAHGGYPHPDHIAVHEIAMSAWHAAAEADYRPELGAAFAAAKLYARAIPQSFFDSSPAFADFRVSLNGEQLRFFSTPDDEITAVMDVATWSEQRVAGWDCHKSQHNPNGMFSQV
;
A
#
# COMPACT_ATOMS: atom_id res chain seq x y z
N ARG A 1 -23.24 -8.23 4.26
CA ARG A 1 -22.57 -8.69 3.01
C ARG A 1 -21.69 -9.87 3.41
N GLU A 2 -22.21 -11.09 3.41
CA GLU A 2 -21.52 -12.24 4.04
C GLU A 2 -20.28 -12.74 3.27
N ASN A 3 -20.04 -12.31 2.01
CA ASN A 3 -18.88 -12.76 1.21
C ASN A 3 -17.97 -11.62 0.73
N LEU A 4 -17.94 -10.44 1.38
CA LEU A 4 -17.15 -9.32 0.86
C LEU A 4 -15.65 -9.60 0.85
N ALA A 5 -15.13 -10.33 1.85
CA ALA A 5 -13.73 -10.74 1.90
C ALA A 5 -13.40 -11.66 0.73
N GLU A 6 -14.17 -12.74 0.53
CA GLU A 6 -13.99 -13.68 -0.58
C GLU A 6 -14.03 -13.00 -1.96
N VAL A 7 -14.99 -12.08 -2.16
CA VAL A 7 -15.08 -11.28 -3.38
C VAL A 7 -13.80 -10.49 -3.59
N ARG A 8 -13.35 -9.72 -2.57
CA ARG A 8 -12.15 -8.89 -2.69
C ARG A 8 -10.86 -9.70 -2.83
N THR A 9 -10.81 -10.92 -2.29
CA THR A 9 -9.71 -11.87 -2.54
C THR A 9 -9.62 -12.20 -4.01
N ALA A 10 -10.72 -12.64 -4.63
CA ALA A 10 -10.76 -12.96 -6.06
C ALA A 10 -10.48 -11.73 -6.94
N GLU A 11 -10.93 -10.55 -6.53
CA GLU A 11 -10.63 -9.29 -7.23
C GLU A 11 -9.13 -8.96 -7.18
N LEU A 12 -8.45 -9.15 -6.05
CA LEU A 12 -7.00 -8.94 -5.96
C LEU A 12 -6.23 -9.97 -6.77
N GLU A 13 -6.63 -11.25 -6.75
CA GLU A 13 -6.00 -12.30 -7.56
C GLU A 13 -6.08 -11.98 -9.06
N CYS A 14 -7.26 -11.56 -9.54
CA CYS A 14 -7.45 -11.06 -10.91
C CYS A 14 -6.52 -9.87 -11.22
N CYS A 15 -6.39 -8.92 -10.29
CA CYS A 15 -5.51 -7.76 -10.45
C CYS A 15 -4.03 -8.18 -10.53
N CYS A 16 -3.61 -9.11 -9.68
CA CYS A 16 -2.26 -9.68 -9.71
C CYS A 16 -1.96 -10.34 -11.06
N ASP A 17 -2.88 -11.13 -11.61
CA ASP A 17 -2.74 -11.73 -12.93
C ASP A 17 -2.59 -10.67 -14.04
N ALA A 18 -3.42 -9.63 -14.01
CA ALA A 18 -3.39 -8.54 -14.99
C ALA A 18 -2.08 -7.73 -14.93
N LEU A 19 -1.51 -7.55 -13.72
CA LEU A 19 -0.26 -6.83 -13.49
C LEU A 19 0.99 -7.70 -13.60
N GLY A 20 0.84 -9.02 -13.74
CA GLY A 20 1.97 -9.97 -13.79
C GLY A 20 2.65 -10.22 -12.45
N VAL A 21 1.94 -10.05 -11.33
CA VAL A 21 2.43 -10.36 -9.98
C VAL A 21 2.43 -11.87 -9.78
N GLN A 22 3.58 -12.46 -9.48
CA GLN A 22 3.77 -13.92 -9.37
C GLN A 22 3.82 -14.45 -7.93
N ASP A 23 4.09 -13.58 -6.94
CA ASP A 23 4.13 -13.93 -5.52
C ASP A 23 3.20 -12.98 -4.76
N LEU A 24 2.02 -13.48 -4.38
CA LEU A 24 1.04 -12.80 -3.54
C LEU A 24 0.98 -13.49 -2.19
N ARG A 25 1.13 -12.71 -1.11
CA ARG A 25 1.14 -13.23 0.27
C ARG A 25 0.10 -12.50 1.11
N TRP A 26 -0.79 -13.28 1.71
CA TRP A 26 -1.82 -12.80 2.62
C TRP A 26 -1.29 -12.80 4.06
N LEU A 27 -1.49 -11.69 4.77
CA LEU A 27 -1.20 -11.57 6.20
C LEU A 27 -2.46 -11.76 7.07
N ASP A 28 -3.64 -11.84 6.44
CA ASP A 28 -4.94 -12.12 7.05
C ASP A 28 -5.30 -11.21 8.25
N TRP A 29 -4.86 -9.95 8.19
CA TRP A 29 -5.24 -8.91 9.15
C TRP A 29 -6.61 -8.31 8.79
N PRO A 30 -7.42 -7.91 9.80
CA PRO A 30 -8.76 -7.38 9.55
C PRO A 30 -8.73 -6.02 8.84
N ASP A 31 -9.57 -5.86 7.81
CA ASP A 31 -9.86 -4.58 7.15
C ASP A 31 -10.43 -3.57 8.17
N GLY A 32 -9.86 -2.38 8.24
CA GLY A 32 -10.14 -1.35 9.23
C GLY A 32 -9.57 -1.63 10.63
N GLY A 33 -8.83 -2.74 10.81
CA GLY A 33 -8.35 -3.20 12.10
C GLY A 33 -6.85 -3.46 12.15
N VAL A 34 -6.08 -3.10 11.12
CA VAL A 34 -4.62 -3.30 11.10
C VAL A 34 -3.95 -2.48 12.19
N ALA A 35 -4.48 -1.32 12.55
CA ALA A 35 -3.97 -0.55 13.68
C ALA A 35 -4.08 -1.28 15.04
N GLY A 36 -4.97 -2.27 15.15
CA GLY A 36 -5.21 -3.06 16.37
C GLY A 36 -4.45 -4.38 16.44
N VAL A 37 -3.70 -4.78 15.41
CA VAL A 37 -2.91 -6.02 15.45
C VAL A 37 -1.72 -5.88 16.40
N ASP A 38 -1.26 -6.98 16.99
CA ASP A 38 -0.05 -6.96 17.80
C ASP A 38 1.14 -6.51 16.94
N ARG A 39 1.77 -5.41 17.36
CA ARG A 39 2.80 -4.77 16.54
C ARG A 39 4.05 -5.63 16.42
N ALA A 40 4.43 -6.34 17.48
CA ALA A 40 5.64 -7.15 17.46
C ALA A 40 5.47 -8.37 16.53
N GLU A 41 4.30 -9.00 16.56
CA GLU A 41 3.96 -10.11 15.67
C GLU A 41 3.78 -9.65 14.21
N ALA A 42 3.17 -8.48 13.98
CA ALA A 42 3.04 -7.93 12.64
C ALA A 42 4.40 -7.59 12.00
N VAL A 43 5.31 -7.00 12.78
CA VAL A 43 6.69 -6.74 12.32
C VAL A 43 7.42 -8.05 12.05
N ALA A 44 7.30 -9.05 12.93
CA ALA A 44 7.90 -10.36 12.73
C ALA A 44 7.41 -11.04 11.44
N ALA A 45 6.11 -10.96 11.15
CA ALA A 45 5.53 -11.51 9.92
C ALA A 45 6.13 -10.88 8.65
N VAL A 46 6.30 -9.55 8.63
CA VAL A 46 6.93 -8.87 7.49
C VAL A 46 8.43 -9.16 7.42
N VAL A 47 9.16 -9.21 8.55
CA VAL A 47 10.59 -9.59 8.58
C VAL A 47 10.82 -10.95 7.94
N LYS A 48 9.98 -11.94 8.26
CA LYS A 48 10.04 -13.27 7.64
C LYS A 48 9.96 -13.17 6.11
N ILE A 49 8.99 -12.42 5.59
CA ILE A 49 8.82 -12.21 4.14
C ILE A 49 10.06 -11.54 3.54
N LEU A 50 10.62 -10.51 4.18
CA LEU A 50 11.81 -9.81 3.66
C LEU A 50 13.03 -10.72 3.59
N ARG A 51 13.24 -11.57 4.59
CA ARG A 51 14.35 -12.52 4.61
C ARG A 51 14.18 -13.66 3.61
N GLU A 52 12.95 -14.04 3.30
CA GLU A 52 12.63 -15.04 2.27
C GLU A 52 12.75 -14.49 0.85
N VAL A 53 12.08 -13.36 0.56
CA VAL A 53 12.00 -12.75 -0.78
C VAL A 53 13.29 -12.04 -1.16
N ARG A 54 13.98 -11.46 -0.17
CA ARG A 54 15.20 -10.67 -0.35
C ARG A 54 15.05 -9.55 -1.39
N PRO A 55 14.03 -8.68 -1.28
CA PRO A 55 13.76 -7.65 -2.28
C PRO A 55 14.86 -6.59 -2.32
N GLN A 56 15.17 -6.05 -3.51
CA GLN A 56 16.06 -4.88 -3.58
C GLN A 56 15.35 -3.60 -3.12
N VAL A 57 14.04 -3.49 -3.37
CA VAL A 57 13.23 -2.30 -3.10
C VAL A 57 11.94 -2.68 -2.37
N MET A 58 11.54 -1.89 -1.38
CA MET A 58 10.20 -1.92 -0.80
C MET A 58 9.42 -0.65 -1.09
N LEU A 59 8.12 -0.81 -1.25
CA LEU A 59 7.16 0.27 -1.40
C LEU A 59 6.12 0.18 -0.28
N THR A 60 5.75 1.33 0.32
CA THR A 60 4.71 1.39 1.35
C THR A 60 3.93 2.72 1.29
N HIS A 61 2.95 2.89 2.18
CA HIS A 61 2.20 4.13 2.35
C HIS A 61 3.11 5.26 2.89
N PRO A 62 2.77 6.55 2.65
CA PRO A 62 3.42 7.64 3.37
C PRO A 62 3.04 7.62 4.86
N ALA A 63 3.84 8.28 5.69
CA ALA A 63 3.68 8.27 7.16
C ALA A 63 2.29 8.75 7.61
N HIS A 64 1.68 9.68 6.87
CA HIS A 64 0.33 10.19 7.12
C HIS A 64 -0.79 9.35 6.46
N GLY A 65 -0.48 8.17 5.90
CA GLY A 65 -1.43 7.24 5.27
C GLY A 65 -1.91 7.61 3.86
N GLY A 66 -1.53 8.78 3.34
CA GLY A 66 -1.99 9.32 2.05
C GLY A 66 -3.21 10.21 2.26
N TYR A 67 -4.37 9.58 2.42
CA TYR A 67 -5.43 10.08 3.28
C TYR A 67 -5.28 9.33 4.61
N PRO A 68 -5.53 9.94 5.78
CA PRO A 68 -5.11 9.41 7.08
C PRO A 68 -5.96 8.24 7.57
N HIS A 69 -6.05 7.19 6.75
CA HIS A 69 -6.64 5.91 7.08
C HIS A 69 -5.76 5.20 8.12
N PRO A 70 -6.31 4.76 9.26
CA PRO A 70 -5.54 4.12 10.33
C PRO A 70 -4.70 2.93 9.85
N ASP A 71 -5.26 2.07 8.99
CA ASP A 71 -4.52 0.93 8.45
C ASP A 71 -3.32 1.33 7.61
N HIS A 72 -3.41 2.39 6.78
CA HIS A 72 -2.28 2.82 5.97
C HIS A 72 -1.13 3.33 6.83
N ILE A 73 -1.44 4.02 7.93
CA ILE A 73 -0.46 4.49 8.92
C ILE A 73 0.18 3.29 9.62
N ALA A 74 -0.63 2.32 10.07
CA ALA A 74 -0.13 1.11 10.70
C ALA A 74 0.78 0.29 9.76
N VAL A 75 0.39 0.12 8.49
CA VAL A 75 1.22 -0.55 7.47
C VAL A 75 2.52 0.20 7.23
N HIS A 76 2.51 1.54 7.16
CA HIS A 76 3.74 2.33 7.04
C HIS A 76 4.71 2.03 8.21
N GLU A 77 4.23 2.16 9.43
CA GLU A 77 5.04 1.96 10.63
C GLU A 77 5.54 0.51 10.77
N ILE A 78 4.71 -0.48 10.43
CA ILE A 78 5.10 -1.90 10.39
C ILE A 78 6.19 -2.11 9.35
N ALA A 79 6.02 -1.59 8.13
CA ALA A 79 6.99 -1.72 7.05
C ALA A 79 8.33 -1.09 7.41
N MET A 80 8.34 0.11 8.02
CA MET A 80 9.55 0.78 8.49
C MET A 80 10.26 -0.02 9.58
N SER A 81 9.52 -0.53 10.56
CA SER A 81 10.08 -1.33 11.64
C SER A 81 10.67 -2.65 11.13
N ALA A 82 9.96 -3.32 10.21
CA ALA A 82 10.41 -4.57 9.59
C ALA A 82 11.62 -4.37 8.67
N TRP A 83 11.68 -3.25 7.95
CA TRP A 83 12.85 -2.87 7.13
C TRP A 83 14.14 -2.86 7.96
N HIS A 84 14.10 -2.20 9.12
CA HIS A 84 15.24 -2.17 10.04
C HIS A 84 15.50 -3.53 10.68
N ALA A 85 14.48 -4.16 11.25
CA ALA A 85 14.62 -5.43 11.98
C ALA A 85 15.08 -6.59 11.08
N ALA A 86 14.73 -6.60 9.79
CA ALA A 86 15.17 -7.64 8.87
C ALA A 86 16.69 -7.68 8.69
N ALA A 87 17.38 -6.53 8.82
CA ALA A 87 18.83 -6.41 8.71
C ALA A 87 19.58 -6.88 9.97
N GLU A 88 18.91 -6.99 11.11
CA GLU A 88 19.51 -7.34 12.39
C GLU A 88 19.58 -8.87 12.57
N ALA A 89 20.79 -9.43 12.69
CA ALA A 89 20.98 -10.87 12.85
C ALA A 89 20.38 -11.44 14.15
N ASP A 90 20.37 -10.63 15.21
CA ASP A 90 19.87 -11.04 16.53
C ASP A 90 18.35 -10.86 16.67
N TYR A 91 17.71 -10.13 15.75
CA TYR A 91 16.25 -9.98 15.75
C TYR A 91 15.62 -11.26 15.22
N ARG A 92 15.00 -12.04 16.12
CA ARG A 92 14.22 -13.25 15.83
C ARG A 92 14.90 -14.12 14.75
N PRO A 93 16.09 -14.71 15.03
CA PRO A 93 16.88 -15.46 14.06
C PRO A 93 16.14 -16.66 13.46
N GLU A 94 15.11 -17.18 14.14
CA GLU A 94 14.23 -18.22 13.65
C GLU A 94 13.45 -17.83 12.39
N LEU A 95 13.35 -16.54 12.07
CA LEU A 95 12.67 -16.01 10.87
C LEU A 95 13.55 -16.01 9.60
N GLY A 96 14.74 -16.61 9.67
CA GLY A 96 15.69 -16.70 8.56
C GLY A 96 16.89 -15.77 8.73
N ALA A 97 17.86 -15.90 7.80
CA ALA A 97 19.08 -15.10 7.82
C ALA A 97 18.78 -13.61 7.61
N ALA A 98 19.50 -12.74 8.33
CA ALA A 98 19.37 -11.30 8.19
C ALA A 98 19.53 -10.85 6.72
N PHE A 99 18.71 -9.88 6.35
CA PHE A 99 18.69 -9.31 5.02
C PHE A 99 18.37 -7.82 5.10
N ALA A 100 19.29 -7.00 4.60
CA ALA A 100 19.08 -5.58 4.40
C ALA A 100 18.65 -5.33 2.96
N ALA A 101 17.37 -5.03 2.77
CA ALA A 101 16.89 -4.51 1.49
C ALA A 101 17.59 -3.17 1.17
N ALA A 102 17.76 -2.84 -0.11
CA ALA A 102 18.63 -1.72 -0.50
C ALA A 102 17.95 -0.35 -0.39
N LYS A 103 16.66 -0.25 -0.75
CA LYS A 103 15.88 0.99 -0.69
C LYS A 103 14.42 0.80 -0.26
N LEU A 104 13.93 1.67 0.61
CA LEU A 104 12.50 1.79 0.92
C LEU A 104 11.99 3.11 0.36
N TYR A 105 10.87 3.07 -0.36
CA TYR A 105 10.16 4.25 -0.82
C TYR A 105 8.72 4.25 -0.28
N ALA A 106 8.22 5.43 0.07
CA ALA A 106 6.82 5.65 0.34
C ALA A 106 6.17 6.36 -0.84
N ARG A 107 4.90 6.05 -1.13
CA ARG A 107 4.14 6.75 -2.18
C ARG A 107 4.03 8.25 -1.85
N ALA A 108 4.32 9.10 -2.83
CA ALA A 108 4.10 10.54 -2.78
C ALA A 108 3.03 10.97 -3.80
N ILE A 109 2.37 12.10 -3.53
CA ILE A 109 1.58 12.83 -4.54
C ILE A 109 2.16 14.24 -4.63
N PRO A 110 2.73 14.67 -5.77
CA PRO A 110 3.34 16.00 -5.86
C PRO A 110 2.37 17.13 -5.54
N GLN A 111 2.87 18.20 -4.90
CA GLN A 111 2.10 19.42 -4.67
C GLN A 111 1.65 20.02 -6.01
N SER A 112 2.53 20.01 -7.02
CA SER A 112 2.19 20.43 -8.38
C SER A 112 1.00 19.66 -8.99
N PHE A 113 0.83 18.38 -8.63
CA PHE A 113 -0.35 17.62 -9.05
C PHE A 113 -1.63 18.17 -8.39
N PHE A 114 -1.59 18.49 -7.09
CA PHE A 114 -2.73 19.12 -6.41
C PHE A 114 -3.08 20.47 -7.03
N ASP A 115 -2.07 21.29 -7.33
CA ASP A 115 -2.26 22.63 -7.93
C ASP A 115 -2.91 22.54 -9.32
N SER A 116 -2.52 21.53 -10.11
CA SER A 116 -3.09 21.26 -11.45
C SER A 116 -4.43 20.52 -11.43
N SER A 117 -4.79 19.87 -10.31
CA SER A 117 -5.98 19.03 -10.16
C SER A 117 -6.79 19.36 -8.89
N PRO A 118 -7.43 20.55 -8.80
CA PRO A 118 -8.15 20.99 -7.60
C PRO A 118 -9.26 20.03 -7.16
N ALA A 119 -9.95 19.40 -8.12
CA ALA A 119 -10.98 18.40 -7.83
C ALA A 119 -10.43 17.20 -7.02
N PHE A 120 -9.19 16.79 -7.29
CA PHE A 120 -8.52 15.74 -6.53
C PHE A 120 -8.12 16.26 -5.14
N ALA A 121 -7.55 17.46 -5.06
CA ALA A 121 -7.14 18.07 -3.79
C ALA A 121 -8.32 18.25 -2.81
N ASP A 122 -9.51 18.53 -3.34
CA ASP A 122 -10.76 18.68 -2.58
C ASP A 122 -11.52 17.38 -2.36
N PHE A 123 -11.14 16.29 -3.04
CA PHE A 123 -11.77 14.99 -2.85
C PHE A 123 -11.62 14.49 -1.42
N ARG A 124 -12.69 13.88 -0.90
CA ARG A 124 -12.74 13.32 0.46
C ARG A 124 -13.18 11.87 0.41
N VAL A 125 -12.52 11.05 1.22
CA VAL A 125 -12.90 9.66 1.46
C VAL A 125 -13.73 9.62 2.74
N SER A 126 -14.94 9.07 2.63
CA SER A 126 -15.80 8.84 3.79
C SER A 126 -15.35 7.56 4.51
N LEU A 127 -14.86 7.68 5.74
CA LEU A 127 -14.43 6.54 6.55
C LEU A 127 -15.00 6.68 7.95
N ASN A 128 -15.79 5.70 8.40
CA ASN A 128 -16.40 5.68 9.74
C ASN A 128 -17.16 6.98 10.12
N GLY A 129 -17.74 7.66 9.13
CA GLY A 129 -18.46 8.93 9.32
C GLY A 129 -17.59 10.18 9.21
N GLU A 130 -16.27 10.04 9.09
CA GLU A 130 -15.33 11.14 8.88
C GLU A 130 -15.03 11.36 7.38
N GLN A 131 -14.70 12.60 7.03
CA GLN A 131 -14.32 12.99 5.67
C GLN A 131 -12.82 13.27 5.62
N LEU A 132 -12.06 12.32 5.07
CA LEU A 132 -10.61 12.36 5.07
C LEU A 132 -10.08 12.92 3.74
N ARG A 133 -9.16 13.88 3.81
CA ARG A 133 -8.49 14.46 2.64
C ARG A 133 -7.20 13.74 2.32
N PHE A 134 -6.82 13.77 1.05
CA PHE A 134 -5.46 13.44 0.64
C PHE A 134 -4.49 14.57 1.02
N PHE A 135 -3.24 14.18 1.29
CA PHE A 135 -2.12 15.08 1.45
C PHE A 135 -1.14 14.92 0.29
N SER A 136 -0.60 16.06 -0.14
CA SER A 136 0.49 16.17 -1.10
C SER A 136 1.84 16.12 -0.39
N THR A 137 2.89 15.91 -1.18
CA THR A 137 4.30 16.00 -0.82
C THR A 137 4.90 17.17 -1.59
N PRO A 138 5.65 18.09 -0.95
CA PRO A 138 6.41 19.11 -1.67
C PRO A 138 7.26 18.48 -2.77
N ASP A 139 7.24 19.06 -3.97
CA ASP A 139 7.94 18.50 -5.13
C ASP A 139 9.45 18.31 -4.91
N ASP A 140 10.07 19.15 -4.06
CA ASP A 140 11.48 19.08 -3.68
C ASP A 140 11.82 17.99 -2.66
N GLU A 141 10.82 17.42 -1.98
CA GLU A 141 10.98 16.25 -1.11
C GLU A 141 10.85 14.91 -1.87
N ILE A 142 10.39 14.94 -3.13
CA ILE A 142 10.21 13.73 -3.94
C ILE A 142 11.55 13.26 -4.50
N THR A 143 12.00 12.11 -4.00
CA THR A 143 13.34 11.58 -4.32
C THR A 143 13.40 10.68 -5.55
N ALA A 144 12.26 10.19 -6.02
CA ALA A 144 12.17 9.30 -7.18
C ALA A 144 10.84 9.48 -7.91
N VAL A 145 10.91 9.51 -9.24
CA VAL A 145 9.75 9.50 -10.14
C VAL A 145 9.98 8.41 -11.17
N MET A 146 8.95 7.58 -11.39
CA MET A 146 8.95 6.55 -12.41
C MET A 146 7.83 6.86 -13.39
N ASP A 147 8.19 7.11 -14.65
CA ASP A 147 7.20 7.21 -15.71
C ASP A 147 6.66 5.81 -16.01
N VAL A 148 5.36 5.64 -15.85
CA VAL A 148 4.64 4.38 -16.07
C VAL A 148 3.60 4.49 -17.19
N ALA A 149 3.64 5.52 -18.03
CA ALA A 149 2.63 5.77 -19.05
C ALA A 149 2.45 4.58 -20.02
N THR A 150 3.54 3.87 -20.34
CA THR A 150 3.51 2.68 -21.21
C THR A 150 2.78 1.47 -20.59
N TRP A 151 2.48 1.48 -19.30
CA TRP A 151 1.74 0.43 -18.59
C TRP A 151 0.31 0.82 -18.22
N SER A 152 -0.23 1.89 -18.83
CA SER A 152 -1.56 2.41 -18.52
C SER A 152 -2.65 1.35 -18.76
N GLU A 153 -2.59 0.61 -19.88
CA GLU A 153 -3.56 -0.45 -20.19
C GLU A 153 -3.53 -1.57 -19.16
N GLN A 154 -2.35 -2.02 -18.73
CA GLN A 154 -2.21 -3.05 -17.69
C GLN A 154 -2.71 -2.55 -16.34
N ARG A 155 -2.43 -1.29 -16.00
CA ARG A 155 -2.94 -0.67 -14.78
C ARG A 155 -4.47 -0.61 -14.78
N VAL A 156 -5.09 -0.23 -15.91
CA VAL A 156 -6.55 -0.20 -16.06
C VAL A 156 -7.12 -1.62 -15.96
N ALA A 157 -6.51 -2.60 -16.63
CA ALA A 157 -6.94 -4.00 -16.51
C ALA A 157 -6.94 -4.50 -15.05
N GLY A 158 -5.92 -4.15 -14.26
CA GLY A 158 -5.89 -4.45 -12.83
C GLY A 158 -6.96 -3.70 -12.03
N TRP A 159 -7.20 -2.42 -12.33
CA TRP A 159 -8.27 -1.64 -11.71
C TRP A 159 -9.65 -2.22 -11.98
N ASP A 160 -9.89 -2.73 -13.19
CA ASP A 160 -11.18 -3.31 -13.61
C ASP A 160 -11.53 -4.61 -12.90
N CYS A 161 -10.55 -5.28 -12.29
CA CYS A 161 -10.79 -6.43 -11.42
C CYS A 161 -11.52 -6.03 -10.14
N HIS A 162 -11.28 -4.82 -9.58
CA HIS A 162 -11.82 -4.38 -8.29
C HIS A 162 -13.25 -3.81 -8.38
N LYS A 163 -14.17 -4.56 -8.98
CA LYS A 163 -15.56 -4.14 -9.26
C LYS A 163 -16.32 -3.70 -8.01
N SER A 164 -16.08 -4.36 -6.88
CA SER A 164 -16.70 -4.00 -5.60
C SER A 164 -16.19 -2.68 -5.02
N GLN A 165 -15.03 -2.19 -5.50
CA GLN A 165 -14.40 -0.92 -5.11
C GLN A 165 -14.75 0.22 -6.06
N HIS A 166 -15.27 -0.10 -7.25
CA HIS A 166 -15.78 0.90 -8.17
C HIS A 166 -16.96 1.61 -7.53
N ASN A 167 -16.79 2.90 -7.30
CA ASN A 167 -17.92 3.78 -7.03
C ASN A 167 -18.36 4.37 -8.37
N PRO A 168 -19.53 4.00 -8.92
CA PRO A 168 -20.01 4.56 -10.19
C PRO A 168 -20.22 6.08 -10.14
N ASN A 169 -20.37 6.66 -8.94
CA ASN A 169 -20.48 8.09 -8.69
C ASN A 169 -19.18 8.69 -8.11
N GLY A 170 -18.08 7.93 -8.08
CA GLY A 170 -16.81 8.34 -7.50
C GLY A 170 -15.88 9.01 -8.50
N MET A 171 -14.87 9.74 -8.02
CA MET A 171 -13.92 10.47 -8.84
C MET A 171 -13.16 9.60 -9.88
N PHE A 172 -13.06 8.29 -9.63
CA PHE A 172 -12.38 7.34 -10.51
C PHE A 172 -13.34 6.59 -11.46
N SER A 173 -14.62 6.98 -11.56
CA SER A 173 -15.60 6.31 -12.43
C SER A 173 -15.48 6.67 -13.91
N GLN A 174 -14.59 7.60 -14.27
CA GLN A 174 -14.35 8.08 -15.64
C GLN A 174 -12.90 7.89 -16.12
N VAL A 175 -12.11 7.05 -15.43
CA VAL A 175 -10.79 6.65 -15.93
C VAL A 175 -10.94 5.50 -16.91
#